data_AF-A0A4R4TZV1-F1
#
_entry.id   AF-A0A4R4TZV1-F1
#
_cell.length_a   1.000
_cell.length_b   1.000
_cell.length_c   1.000
_cell.angle_alpha   90.00
_cell.angle_beta   90.00
_cell.angle_gamma   90.00
#
_symmetry.space_group_name_H-M   'P 1'
#
loop_
_entity.id
_entity.type
_entity.pdbx_description
1 polymer ?
#
loop_
_entity_poly.entity_id
_entity_poly.type
_entity_poly.pdbx_seq_one_letter_code
_entity_poly.pdbx_strand_id
1 'polypeptide(L)'
;MDCEGDEPDAACGASASPDGGKTGFAQVQDLPKSPVQVTLTLSDAQGGTLVERRVDVTPEATFPNGEHCGEGGPQARLTVAGGAVTTG
;
A
#
# COMPACT_ATOMS: atom_id res chain seq x y z
N MET A 1 -20.10 -8.93 -20.98
CA MET A 1 -19.18 -9.24 -19.86
C MET A 1 -18.90 -10.73 -19.93
N ASP A 2 -18.51 -11.21 -21.10
CA ASP A 2 -18.77 -12.58 -21.50
C ASP A 2 -17.54 -13.03 -22.27
N CYS A 3 -16.62 -13.67 -21.54
CA CYS A 3 -15.43 -14.32 -22.09
C CYS A 3 -15.74 -15.82 -22.21
N GLU A 4 -16.80 -16.15 -22.94
CA GLU A 4 -17.27 -17.54 -23.15
C GLU A 4 -16.62 -18.24 -24.36
N GLY A 5 -15.60 -17.64 -24.99
CA GLY A 5 -14.93 -18.28 -26.11
C GLY A 5 -13.79 -19.21 -25.67
N ASP A 6 -13.95 -20.52 -25.89
CA ASP A 6 -12.89 -21.55 -25.73
C ASP A 6 -11.95 -21.65 -26.95
N GLU A 7 -12.16 -20.84 -27.99
CA GLU A 7 -11.34 -20.86 -29.21
C GLU A 7 -10.06 -20.03 -29.06
N PRO A 8 -8.95 -20.38 -29.76
CA PRO A 8 -7.66 -19.70 -29.62
C PRO A 8 -7.70 -18.20 -29.93
N ASP A 9 -8.66 -17.77 -30.76
CA ASP A 9 -8.84 -16.38 -31.19
C ASP A 9 -9.92 -15.64 -30.36
N ALA A 10 -10.47 -16.28 -29.33
CA ALA A 10 -11.40 -15.64 -28.42
C ALA A 10 -10.68 -14.57 -27.57
N ALA A 11 -10.86 -13.30 -27.94
CA ALA A 11 -10.25 -12.19 -27.23
C ALA A 11 -11.12 -11.73 -26.04
N CYS A 12 -10.60 -11.92 -24.83
CA CYS A 12 -11.16 -11.30 -23.62
C CYS A 12 -10.48 -9.93 -23.41
N GLY A 13 -11.27 -8.86 -23.42
CA GLY A 13 -10.78 -7.50 -23.20
C GLY A 13 -10.84 -7.11 -21.73
N ALA A 14 -9.74 -6.62 -21.18
CA ALA A 14 -9.70 -5.96 -19.88
C ALA A 14 -9.38 -4.47 -20.06
N SER A 15 -10.11 -3.60 -19.36
CA SER A 15 -9.83 -2.17 -19.28
C SER A 15 -9.59 -1.76 -17.83
N ALA A 16 -8.54 -0.99 -17.60
CA ALA A 16 -8.30 -0.34 -16.32
C ALA A 16 -8.65 1.15 -16.41
N SER A 17 -9.18 1.70 -15.34
CA SER A 17 -9.38 3.15 -15.19
C SER A 17 -8.84 3.60 -13.82
N PRO A 18 -8.34 4.84 -13.71
CA PRO A 18 -7.83 5.34 -12.43
C PRO A 18 -8.92 5.42 -11.35
N ASP A 19 -8.60 5.00 -10.13
CA ASP A 19 -9.48 5.10 -8.96
C ASP A 19 -9.31 6.41 -8.17
N GLY A 20 -8.38 7.26 -8.59
CA GLY A 20 -8.02 8.51 -7.91
C GLY A 20 -7.10 8.34 -6.70
N GLY A 21 -6.82 7.10 -6.29
CA GLY A 21 -5.92 6.76 -5.20
C GLY A 21 -4.50 7.30 -5.40
N LYS A 22 -3.75 7.38 -4.30
CA LYS A 22 -2.35 7.79 -4.28
C LYS A 22 -1.56 6.78 -3.45
N THR A 23 -0.38 6.42 -3.95
CA THR A 23 0.54 5.52 -3.26
C THR A 23 1.90 6.19 -3.21
N GLY A 24 2.58 6.11 -2.08
CA GLY A 24 3.92 6.65 -1.86
C GLY A 24 4.68 5.83 -0.84
N PHE A 25 6.00 6.04 -0.79
CA PHE A 25 6.89 5.33 0.11
C PHE A 25 7.73 6.33 0.90
N ALA A 26 7.86 6.08 2.21
CA ALA A 26 8.81 6.75 3.07
C ALA A 26 9.90 5.74 3.44
N GLN A 27 11.15 6.06 3.15
CA GLN A 27 12.27 5.19 3.55
C GLN A 27 12.62 5.47 5.01
N VAL A 28 12.56 4.42 5.82
CA VAL A 28 13.01 4.44 7.21
C VAL A 28 14.22 3.53 7.31
N GLN A 29 15.37 4.10 7.63
CA GLN A 29 16.59 3.33 7.86
C GLN A 29 16.41 2.46 9.11
N ASP A 30 16.88 1.22 9.03
CA ASP A 30 16.87 0.26 10.14
C ASP A 30 15.49 -0.02 10.74
N LEU A 31 14.43 0.01 9.91
CA LEU A 31 13.07 -0.33 10.35
C LEU A 31 13.05 -1.76 10.92
N PRO A 32 12.65 -1.97 12.19
CA PRO A 32 12.72 -3.30 12.81
C PRO A 32 11.47 -4.12 12.53
N LYS A 33 11.60 -5.45 12.62
CA LYS A 33 10.46 -6.39 12.63
C LYS A 33 9.90 -6.59 14.05
N SER A 34 9.60 -5.47 14.70
CA SER A 34 9.03 -5.43 16.05
C SER A 34 8.01 -4.30 16.13
N PRO A 35 7.11 -4.30 17.11
CA PRO A 35 6.14 -3.23 17.28
C PRO A 35 6.83 -1.86 17.30
N VAL A 36 6.34 -0.95 16.46
CA VAL A 36 6.73 0.46 16.42
C VAL A 36 5.48 1.32 16.45
N GLN A 37 5.64 2.54 16.95
CA GLN A 37 4.60 3.54 16.94
C GLN A 37 4.87 4.56 15.85
N VAL A 38 3.93 4.74 14.92
CA VAL A 38 4.02 5.70 13.82
C VAL A 38 3.11 6.88 14.09
N THR A 39 3.63 8.09 13.90
CA THR A 39 2.81 9.31 13.85
C THR A 39 2.70 9.74 12.39
N LEU A 40 1.48 9.75 11.86
CA LEU A 40 1.16 10.19 10.51
C LEU A 40 0.51 11.56 10.56
N THR A 41 1.11 12.52 9.86
CA THR A 41 0.52 13.83 9.58
C THR A 41 0.30 13.97 8.08
N LEU A 42 -0.95 14.18 7.66
CA LEU A 42 -1.31 14.50 6.29
C LEU A 42 -1.62 15.99 6.20
N SER A 43 -0.96 16.69 5.28
CA SER A 43 -1.14 18.13 5.08
C SER A 43 -1.69 18.46 3.70
N ASP A 44 -2.44 19.55 3.59
CA ASP A 44 -2.82 20.14 2.32
C ASP A 44 -1.64 20.90 1.66
N ALA A 45 -1.87 21.42 0.46
CA ALA A 45 -0.86 22.16 -0.29
C ALA A 45 -0.46 23.50 0.34
N GLN A 46 -1.25 24.03 1.28
CA GLN A 46 -0.96 25.24 2.04
C GLN A 46 -0.25 24.93 3.37
N GLY A 47 -0.05 23.65 3.70
CA GLY A 47 0.56 23.18 4.95
C GLY A 47 -0.44 22.98 6.09
N GLY A 48 -1.74 23.17 5.86
CA GLY A 48 -2.79 22.88 6.84
C GLY A 48 -2.87 21.38 7.12
N THR A 49 -3.05 20.99 8.40
CA THR A 49 -3.16 19.57 8.78
C THR A 49 -4.56 19.05 8.50
N LEU A 50 -4.66 18.01 7.66
CA LEU A 50 -5.90 17.32 7.33
C LEU A 50 -6.15 16.13 8.27
N VAL A 51 -5.10 15.37 8.60
CA VAL A 51 -5.15 14.21 9.48
C VAL A 51 -3.88 14.18 10.33
N GLU A 52 -4.04 13.95 11.62
CA GLU A 52 -2.94 13.58 12.52
C GLU A 52 -3.36 12.35 13.33
N ARG A 53 -2.62 11.25 13.20
CA ARG A 53 -2.93 10.00 13.91
C ARG A 53 -1.65 9.30 14.35
N ARG A 54 -1.78 8.60 15.47
CA ARG A 54 -0.77 7.69 15.98
C ARG A 54 -1.32 6.28 15.88
N VAL A 55 -0.53 5.39 15.28
CA VAL A 55 -0.88 3.99 15.07
C VAL A 55 0.29 3.11 15.46
N ASP A 56 0.00 1.99 16.12
CA ASP A 56 0.99 0.97 16.38
C ASP A 56 0.97 -0.04 15.23
N VAL A 57 2.14 -0.41 14.73
CA VAL A 57 2.30 -1.35 13.62
C VAL A 57 3.53 -2.21 13.87
N THR A 58 3.48 -3.47 13.45
CA THR A 58 4.67 -4.34 13.43
C THR A 58 5.07 -4.49 11.97
N PRO A 59 6.22 -3.94 11.54
CA PRO A 59 6.70 -4.10 10.18
C PRO A 59 7.00 -5.57 9.89
N GLU A 60 6.63 -6.01 8.71
CA GLU A 60 6.75 -7.41 8.28
C GLU A 60 7.69 -7.55 7.10
N ALA A 61 8.30 -8.73 7.01
CA ALA A 61 9.13 -9.12 5.88
C ALA A 61 8.32 -9.07 4.58
N THR A 62 8.86 -8.41 3.56
CA THR A 62 8.24 -8.39 2.22
C THR A 62 9.02 -9.24 1.23
N PHE A 63 8.28 -9.91 0.34
CA PHE A 63 8.83 -10.80 -0.68
C PHE A 63 8.35 -10.36 -2.09
N PRO A 64 8.75 -9.16 -2.55
CA PRO A 64 8.25 -8.62 -3.81
C PRO A 64 8.60 -9.48 -5.02
N ASN A 65 9.69 -10.27 -4.94
CA ASN A 65 10.14 -11.17 -5.99
C ASN A 65 9.71 -12.63 -5.75
N GLY A 66 8.86 -12.90 -4.74
CA GLY A 66 8.43 -14.23 -4.33
C GLY A 66 9.15 -14.75 -3.07
N GLU A 67 8.49 -15.65 -2.33
CA GLU A 67 8.92 -16.15 -1.01
C GLU A 67 10.28 -16.88 -1.04
N HIS A 68 10.67 -17.42 -2.21
CA HIS A 68 11.92 -18.14 -2.40
C HIS A 68 13.09 -17.24 -2.84
N CYS A 69 12.86 -15.95 -3.07
CA CYS A 69 13.84 -15.03 -3.65
C CYS A 69 14.55 -14.15 -2.61
N GLY A 70 14.48 -14.52 -1.33
CA GLY A 70 14.97 -13.71 -0.22
C GLY A 70 14.07 -12.51 0.07
N GLU A 71 14.27 -11.92 1.24
CA GLU A 71 13.44 -10.80 1.69
C GLU A 71 13.91 -9.47 1.09
N GLY A 72 12.96 -8.62 0.68
CA GLY A 72 13.21 -7.25 0.23
C GLY A 72 13.41 -6.24 1.36
N GLY A 73 13.16 -6.67 2.61
CA GLY A 73 13.22 -5.90 3.83
C GLY A 73 11.85 -5.76 4.53
N PRO A 74 11.86 -5.29 5.79
CA PRO A 74 10.64 -5.02 6.53
C PRO A 74 9.90 -3.81 5.98
N GLN A 75 8.57 -3.91 5.90
CA GLN A 75 7.68 -2.80 5.53
C GLN A 75 6.46 -2.75 6.44
N ALA A 76 5.89 -1.55 6.59
CA ALA A 76 4.58 -1.34 7.20
C ALA A 76 3.73 -0.52 6.23
N ARG A 77 2.48 -0.94 5.98
CA ARG A 77 1.55 -0.19 5.14
C ARG A 77 0.61 0.64 6.00
N LEU A 78 0.43 1.89 5.60
CA LEU A 78 -0.60 2.78 6.13
C LEU A 78 -1.57 3.15 5.02
N THR A 79 -2.87 3.04 5.28
CA THR A 79 -3.92 3.46 4.37
C THR A 79 -4.76 4.56 5.02
N VAL A 80 -4.90 5.69 4.32
CA VAL A 80 -5.75 6.80 4.71
C VAL A 80 -7.00 6.82 3.84
N ALA A 81 -8.17 6.67 4.46
CA ALA A 81 -9.45 6.71 3.76
C ALA A 81 -10.52 7.33 4.66
N GLY A 82 -11.30 8.29 4.16
CA GLY A 82 -12.38 8.93 4.92
C GLY A 82 -11.93 9.58 6.24
N GLY A 83 -10.68 10.02 6.35
CA GLY A 83 -10.10 10.57 7.58
C GLY A 83 -9.66 9.52 8.62
N ALA A 84 -9.81 8.23 8.32
CA ALA A 84 -9.28 7.13 9.12
C ALA A 84 -7.90 6.68 8.62
N VAL A 85 -7.07 6.17 9.53
CA VAL A 85 -5.77 5.56 9.24
C VAL A 85 -5.83 4.11 9.67
N THR A 86 -5.47 3.20 8.76
CA THR A 86 -5.42 1.75 9.00
C THR A 86 -4.05 1.20 8.66
N THR A 87 -3.65 0.13 9.34
CA THR A 87 -2.40 -0.60 9.13
C THR A 87 -2.68 -1.93 8.43
N GLY A 88 -1.71 -2.42 7.65
CA GLY A 88 -1.75 -3.74 7.03
C GLY A 88 -0.48 -4.04 6.24
#